data_AF-A0A832CDM8-F1
#
_entry.id   AF-A0A832CDM8-F1
#
_cell.length_a   1.000
_cell.length_b   1.000
_cell.length_c   1.000
_cell.angle_alpha   90.00
_cell.angle_beta   90.00
_cell.angle_gamma   90.00
#
_symmetry.space_group_name_H-M   'P 1'
#
loop_
_entity.id
_entity.type
_entity.pdbx_description
1 polymer ?
#
loop_
_entity_poly.entity_id
_entity_poly.type
_entity_poly.pdbx_seq_one_letter_code
_entity_poly.pdbx_strand_id
1 'polypeptide(L)'
;MEVVYWKEIGKELGRLQVKKESVRYRIAPFVQWKVLIAEQNAEVKKGMPVLLKIRDVEIPENTILAPLSIMRHAIGTTIDVIEKGISRVEQEKRITHAIFLPVEDGVVEKGDIVGVLKVFFVKTGVIDRRFGFSASDFKIREDMVTANLVYKENGELKRKTIKTRFFGYFKSYIAEWEPVISAENVDVKKGDVRRIRIKEIRLQPNTVVTPLHIMRNAFGSVIEVAQAKPSKVEEEKLIDEAVFLATKDGKIQKGDLLGVLNIYYTAIGKFEPKMTPKEEKFARLVYEKSGRIFRSGMLLKPFAYRRKPISRWEPLVSTEDLTLKKGEVAEVEIEPVKLEENTIVYPLYIMRHAYGTVLDLIEKEPAKVENQKTIKSVLFMPVFDGEIKKGQLLGVINVYNVEVEPYEVLSKWLNEWVEEMKKAFEGGSK
;
A
#
# COMPACT_ATOMS: atom_id res chain seq x y z
N MET A 1 -11.60 1.17 -22.79
CA MET A 1 -11.47 2.18 -21.73
C MET A 1 -10.37 3.14 -22.13
N GLU A 2 -10.54 4.41 -21.79
CA GLU A 2 -9.54 5.44 -22.11
C GLU A 2 -8.53 5.55 -20.96
N VAL A 3 -7.24 5.59 -21.28
CA VAL A 3 -6.18 5.94 -20.34
C VAL A 3 -5.73 7.36 -20.64
N VAL A 4 -5.86 8.25 -19.67
CA VAL A 4 -5.36 9.63 -19.74
C VAL A 4 -4.12 9.73 -18.87
N TYR A 5 -3.01 10.16 -19.45
CA TYR A 5 -1.72 10.22 -18.76
C TYR A 5 -0.94 11.47 -19.19
N TRP A 6 0.13 11.81 -18.48
CA TRP A 6 1.04 12.88 -18.90
C TRP A 6 2.14 12.33 -19.81
N LYS A 7 2.26 12.88 -21.02
CA LYS A 7 3.47 12.71 -21.85
C LYS A 7 4.61 13.55 -21.28
N GLU A 8 4.28 14.77 -20.87
CA GLU A 8 5.12 15.65 -20.08
C GLU A 8 4.30 16.14 -18.88
N ILE A 9 4.79 15.84 -17.67
CA ILE A 9 4.07 16.05 -16.40
C ILE A 9 3.62 17.51 -16.26
N GLY A 10 2.31 17.71 -16.15
CA GLY A 10 1.69 19.03 -15.99
C GLY A 10 1.67 19.91 -17.24
N LYS A 11 2.12 19.41 -18.41
CA LYS A 11 2.17 20.18 -19.66
C LYS A 11 1.37 19.57 -20.79
N GLU A 12 1.65 18.31 -21.15
CA GLU A 12 1.03 17.66 -22.31
C GLU A 12 0.38 16.32 -21.92
N LEU A 13 -0.92 16.20 -22.23
CA LEU A 13 -1.68 14.97 -22.01
C LEU A 13 -1.54 14.01 -23.20
N GLY A 14 -1.40 12.72 -22.87
CA GLY A 14 -1.60 11.60 -23.78
C GLY A 14 -2.92 10.90 -23.50
N ARG A 15 -3.50 10.32 -24.54
CA ARG A 15 -4.69 9.47 -24.47
C ARG A 15 -4.43 8.17 -25.20
N LEU A 16 -4.80 7.04 -24.59
CA LEU A 16 -4.68 5.72 -25.18
C LEU A 16 -5.98 4.94 -24.98
N GLN A 17 -6.49 4.35 -26.05
CA GLN A 17 -7.59 3.39 -25.95
C GLN A 17 -7.02 2.00 -25.68
N VAL A 18 -7.47 1.38 -24.60
CA VAL A 18 -7.08 0.01 -24.24
C VAL A 18 -8.31 -0.87 -24.02
N LYS A 19 -8.16 -2.14 -24.36
CA LYS A 19 -9.20 -3.14 -24.08
C LYS A 19 -9.26 -3.36 -22.57
N LYS A 20 -10.49 -3.38 -22.03
CA LYS A 20 -10.73 -3.72 -20.63
C LYS A 20 -10.64 -5.24 -20.49
N GLU A 21 -9.62 -5.74 -19.79
CA GLU A 21 -9.44 -7.16 -19.53
C GLU A 21 -8.98 -7.39 -18.09
N SER A 22 -9.53 -8.42 -17.44
CA SER A 22 -8.97 -8.95 -16.19
C SER A 22 -7.82 -9.90 -16.53
N VAL A 23 -6.59 -9.48 -16.24
CA VAL A 23 -5.38 -10.25 -16.53
C VAL A 23 -4.95 -11.02 -15.30
N ARG A 24 -4.81 -12.35 -15.42
CA ARG A 24 -4.25 -13.19 -14.35
C ARG A 24 -2.74 -13.20 -14.41
N TYR A 25 -2.10 -13.22 -13.26
CA TYR A 25 -0.65 -13.29 -13.13
C TYR A 25 -0.24 -14.14 -11.93
N ARG A 26 0.97 -14.69 -11.97
CA ARG A 26 1.61 -15.36 -10.84
C ARG A 26 2.69 -14.47 -10.28
N ILE A 27 2.78 -14.35 -8.95
CA ILE A 27 3.84 -13.56 -8.30
C ILE A 27 4.99 -14.47 -7.87
N ALA A 28 6.21 -13.96 -7.95
CA ALA A 28 7.39 -14.60 -7.41
C ALA A 28 7.42 -14.56 -5.86
N PRO A 29 8.07 -15.54 -5.22
CA PRO A 29 8.33 -15.50 -3.78
C PRO A 29 9.36 -14.43 -3.38
N PHE A 30 10.17 -13.93 -4.32
CA PHE A 30 11.14 -12.87 -4.08
C PHE A 30 10.54 -11.47 -4.34
N VAL A 31 10.91 -10.50 -3.51
CA VAL A 31 10.52 -9.09 -3.62
C VAL A 31 11.75 -8.23 -3.45
N GLN A 32 11.97 -7.28 -4.35
CA GLN A 32 13.07 -6.33 -4.24
C GLN A 32 12.61 -5.01 -3.60
N TRP A 33 13.47 -4.36 -2.80
CA TRP A 33 13.26 -2.99 -2.38
C TRP A 33 13.96 -1.98 -3.29
N LYS A 34 13.28 -0.86 -3.52
CA LYS A 34 13.86 0.34 -4.13
C LYS A 34 13.51 1.55 -3.28
N VAL A 35 14.48 2.43 -3.05
CA VAL A 35 14.30 3.62 -2.20
C VAL A 35 14.01 4.83 -3.06
N LEU A 36 13.05 5.63 -2.63
CA LEU A 36 12.70 6.90 -3.24
C LEU A 36 13.45 8.00 -2.50
N ILE A 37 14.33 8.71 -3.21
CA ILE A 37 15.21 9.72 -2.62
C ILE A 37 14.97 11.05 -3.32
N ALA A 38 14.63 12.09 -2.56
CA ALA A 38 14.40 13.41 -3.09
C ALA A 38 15.63 13.93 -3.85
N GLU A 39 15.43 14.44 -5.07
CA GLU A 39 16.51 15.01 -5.90
C GLU A 39 16.67 16.52 -5.68
N GLN A 40 15.65 17.16 -5.09
CA GLN A 40 15.59 18.58 -4.84
C GLN A 40 14.90 18.87 -3.51
N ASN A 41 15.12 20.08 -2.98
CA ASN A 41 14.36 20.59 -1.85
C ASN A 41 12.93 20.92 -2.31
N ALA A 42 11.94 20.70 -1.43
CA ALA A 42 10.56 21.08 -1.67
C ALA A 42 9.90 21.50 -0.36
N GLU A 43 9.31 22.69 -0.36
CA GLU A 43 8.37 23.11 0.68
C GLU A 43 7.07 22.32 0.51
N VAL A 44 6.56 21.81 1.62
CA VAL A 44 5.36 20.98 1.64
C VAL A 44 4.36 21.54 2.64
N LYS A 45 3.08 21.46 2.27
CA LYS A 45 1.96 21.88 3.10
C LYS A 45 1.11 20.66 3.45
N LYS A 46 0.77 20.52 4.72
CA LYS A 46 -0.10 19.47 5.25
C LYS A 46 -1.35 19.29 4.40
N GLY A 47 -1.64 18.04 4.05
CA GLY A 47 -2.82 17.64 3.26
C GLY A 47 -2.74 17.97 1.77
N MET A 48 -1.74 18.73 1.31
CA MET A 48 -1.60 19.08 -0.10
C MET A 48 -0.60 18.12 -0.78
N PRO A 49 -1.01 17.25 -1.72
CA PRO A 49 -0.09 16.34 -2.38
C PRO A 49 0.93 17.12 -3.24
N VAL A 50 2.18 16.69 -3.17
CA VAL A 50 3.31 17.29 -3.89
C VAL A 50 3.99 16.24 -4.75
N LEU A 51 4.31 16.60 -6.00
CA LEU A 51 5.14 15.78 -6.85
C LEU A 51 6.60 16.07 -6.51
N LEU A 52 7.22 15.16 -5.77
CA LEU A 52 8.63 15.24 -5.45
C LEU A 52 9.42 14.59 -6.57
N LYS A 53 10.28 15.36 -7.23
CA LYS A 53 11.28 14.78 -8.12
C LYS A 53 12.26 13.95 -7.29
N ILE A 54 12.48 12.72 -7.73
CA ILE A 54 13.35 11.77 -7.05
C ILE A 54 14.50 11.37 -7.98
N ARG A 55 15.56 10.82 -7.40
CA ARG A 55 16.57 10.11 -8.20
C ARG A 55 15.86 9.00 -8.98
N ASP A 56 16.08 8.97 -10.29
CA ASP A 56 15.45 7.99 -11.18
C ASP A 56 15.62 6.56 -10.63
N VAL A 57 14.52 5.82 -10.56
CA VAL A 57 14.52 4.41 -10.13
C VAL A 57 14.15 3.54 -11.31
N GLU A 58 15.10 2.72 -11.75
CA GLU A 58 14.87 1.70 -12.77
C GLU A 58 14.18 0.48 -12.18
N ILE A 59 13.08 0.09 -12.82
CA ILE A 59 12.22 -1.01 -12.45
C ILE A 59 12.26 -2.04 -13.60
N PRO A 60 12.65 -3.29 -13.33
CA PRO A 60 12.71 -4.33 -14.36
C PRO A 60 11.34 -4.59 -15.01
N GLU A 61 11.39 -5.16 -16.22
CA GLU A 61 10.22 -5.76 -16.87
C GLU A 61 9.55 -6.81 -15.99
N ASN A 62 8.28 -7.10 -16.27
CA ASN A 62 7.51 -8.13 -15.57
C ASN A 62 7.45 -7.89 -14.06
N THR A 63 7.26 -6.63 -13.66
CA THR A 63 7.14 -6.25 -12.24
C THR A 63 5.94 -5.36 -11.96
N ILE A 64 5.43 -5.47 -10.74
CA ILE A 64 4.45 -4.56 -10.14
C ILE A 64 4.99 -3.92 -8.87
N LEU A 65 4.44 -2.77 -8.53
CA LEU A 65 4.90 -1.94 -7.41
C LEU A 65 3.85 -1.90 -6.29
N ALA A 66 4.33 -1.89 -5.04
CA ALA A 66 3.54 -1.54 -3.86
C ALA A 66 4.39 -0.75 -2.85
N PRO A 67 3.80 0.03 -1.94
CA PRO A 67 4.56 0.76 -0.92
C PRO A 67 4.94 -0.15 0.25
N LEU A 68 6.03 0.14 0.95
CA LEU A 68 6.35 -0.54 2.21
C LEU A 68 5.26 -0.35 3.30
N SER A 69 4.47 0.72 3.19
CA SER A 69 3.33 1.04 4.07
C SER A 69 3.66 1.21 5.55
N ILE A 70 4.89 1.66 5.83
CA ILE A 70 5.31 2.20 7.12
C ILE A 70 6.03 3.51 6.82
N MET A 71 5.56 4.60 7.42
CA MET A 71 6.03 5.95 7.18
C MET A 71 7.56 6.04 7.28
N ARG A 72 8.22 6.45 6.18
CA ARG A 72 9.69 6.57 6.08
C ARG A 72 10.23 7.99 6.11
N HIS A 73 9.35 8.97 6.13
CA HIS A 73 9.70 10.37 6.29
C HIS A 73 8.86 10.98 7.41
N ALA A 74 9.46 11.76 8.30
CA ALA A 74 8.80 12.31 9.48
C ALA A 74 7.54 13.18 9.22
N ILE A 75 7.46 13.84 8.07
CA ILE A 75 6.48 14.90 7.77
C ILE A 75 5.47 14.51 6.68
N GLY A 76 5.55 13.28 6.16
CA GLY A 76 4.60 12.80 5.15
C GLY A 76 4.89 11.39 4.66
N THR A 77 4.02 10.94 3.76
CA THR A 77 4.10 9.60 3.16
C THR A 77 4.08 9.71 1.65
N THR A 78 4.73 8.79 0.96
CA THR A 78 4.46 8.61 -0.47
C THR A 78 3.12 7.88 -0.59
N ILE A 79 2.23 8.33 -1.47
CA ILE A 79 0.92 7.70 -1.74
C ILE A 79 0.85 7.04 -3.11
N ASP A 80 1.77 7.40 -4.02
CA ASP A 80 1.93 6.76 -5.32
C ASP A 80 3.26 7.21 -5.97
N VAL A 81 3.59 6.68 -7.15
CA VAL A 81 4.73 7.12 -7.95
C VAL A 81 4.36 7.37 -9.41
N ILE A 82 5.15 8.19 -10.09
CA ILE A 82 4.97 8.51 -11.50
C ILE A 82 6.17 7.97 -12.30
N GLU A 83 5.87 7.18 -13.31
CA GLU A 83 6.86 6.74 -14.30
C GLU A 83 7.02 7.74 -15.44
N LYS A 84 8.15 7.66 -16.13
CA LYS A 84 8.37 8.42 -17.36
C LYS A 84 7.51 7.82 -18.49
N GLY A 85 6.45 8.53 -18.86
CA GLY A 85 5.48 8.08 -19.86
C GLY A 85 4.49 7.06 -19.30
N ILE A 86 4.10 6.08 -20.09
CA ILE A 86 3.27 4.96 -19.65
C ILE A 86 3.81 3.66 -20.22
N SER A 87 3.95 2.64 -19.39
CA SER A 87 4.49 1.34 -19.78
C SER A 87 3.54 0.19 -19.44
N ARG A 88 3.67 -0.90 -20.20
CA ARG A 88 3.03 -2.19 -19.87
C ARG A 88 3.82 -2.91 -18.78
N VAL A 89 3.22 -3.93 -18.18
CA VAL A 89 3.90 -4.71 -17.12
C VAL A 89 5.14 -5.42 -17.67
N GLU A 90 5.09 -5.88 -18.93
CA GLU A 90 6.17 -6.57 -19.65
C GLU A 90 7.34 -5.66 -20.04
N GLN A 91 7.29 -4.36 -19.72
CA GLN A 91 8.32 -3.40 -20.07
C GLN A 91 9.05 -2.89 -18.82
N GLU A 92 10.33 -2.56 -18.97
CA GLU A 92 11.08 -1.81 -17.97
C GLU A 92 10.42 -0.44 -17.74
N LYS A 93 10.50 0.05 -16.51
CA LYS A 93 9.89 1.33 -16.10
C LYS A 93 10.93 2.18 -15.42
N ARG A 94 10.82 3.49 -15.62
CA ARG A 94 11.65 4.47 -14.93
C ARG A 94 10.77 5.37 -14.09
N ILE A 95 10.88 5.23 -12.77
CA ILE A 95 10.14 6.08 -11.82
C ILE A 95 10.93 7.36 -11.60
N THR A 96 10.25 8.50 -11.78
CA THR A 96 10.89 9.84 -11.77
C THR A 96 10.36 10.75 -10.67
N HIS A 97 9.14 10.50 -10.19
CA HIS A 97 8.53 11.28 -9.12
C HIS A 97 7.84 10.39 -8.10
N ALA A 98 7.87 10.83 -6.85
CA ALA A 98 7.02 10.33 -5.77
C ALA A 98 5.85 11.31 -5.56
N ILE A 99 4.63 10.80 -5.45
CA ILE A 99 3.48 11.58 -5.02
C ILE A 99 3.50 11.57 -3.49
N PHE A 100 3.94 12.67 -2.89
CA PHE A 100 4.09 12.79 -1.45
C PHE A 100 2.89 13.52 -0.83
N LEU A 101 2.28 12.92 0.19
CA LEU A 101 1.20 13.48 0.97
C LEU A 101 1.73 13.91 2.35
N PRO A 102 1.87 15.23 2.59
CA PRO A 102 2.39 15.73 3.85
C PRO A 102 1.36 15.59 4.97
N VAL A 103 1.80 15.11 6.14
CA VAL A 103 1.01 15.11 7.38
C VAL A 103 1.25 16.36 8.22
N GLU A 104 2.30 17.11 7.89
CA GLU A 104 2.72 18.36 8.52
C GLU A 104 3.32 19.29 7.46
N ASP A 105 3.33 20.59 7.77
CA ASP A 105 4.06 21.57 6.99
C ASP A 105 5.57 21.39 7.22
N GLY A 106 6.38 21.71 6.22
CA GLY A 106 7.83 21.66 6.38
C GLY A 106 8.59 21.63 5.06
N VAL A 107 9.79 21.08 5.10
CA VAL A 107 10.68 20.97 3.94
C VAL A 107 11.17 19.55 3.82
N VAL A 108 10.99 18.97 2.63
CA VAL A 108 11.73 17.79 2.20
C VAL A 108 13.03 18.26 1.58
N GLU A 109 14.17 17.79 2.08
CA GLU A 109 15.48 18.19 1.58
C GLU A 109 16.00 17.19 0.53
N LYS A 110 16.83 17.68 -0.39
CA LYS A 110 17.55 16.85 -1.33
C LYS A 110 18.34 15.78 -0.59
N GLY A 111 18.16 14.53 -1.00
CA GLY A 111 18.78 13.37 -0.36
C GLY A 111 17.92 12.70 0.70
N ASP A 112 16.78 13.28 1.10
CA ASP A 112 15.84 12.66 2.04
C ASP A 112 15.17 11.42 1.43
N ILE A 113 15.04 10.36 2.23
CA ILE A 113 14.23 9.19 1.89
C ILE A 113 12.76 9.58 2.04
N VAL A 114 12.02 9.58 0.94
CA VAL A 114 10.59 9.94 0.92
C VAL A 114 9.67 8.73 0.86
N GLY A 115 10.21 7.56 0.54
CA GLY A 115 9.46 6.30 0.48
C GLY A 115 10.33 5.10 0.12
N VAL A 116 9.72 3.90 0.20
CA VAL A 116 10.33 2.64 -0.22
C VAL A 116 9.30 1.83 -1.02
N LEU A 117 9.69 1.39 -2.21
CA LEU A 117 8.91 0.53 -3.08
C LEU A 117 9.26 -0.94 -2.86
N LYS A 118 8.24 -1.77 -2.80
CA LYS A 118 8.29 -3.22 -2.98
C LYS A 118 8.06 -3.53 -4.46
N VAL A 119 9.06 -4.11 -5.11
CA VAL A 119 9.05 -4.52 -6.51
C VAL A 119 8.80 -6.02 -6.55
N PHE A 120 7.63 -6.43 -7.03
CA PHE A 120 7.23 -7.83 -7.15
C PHE A 120 7.40 -8.28 -8.59
N PHE A 121 8.14 -9.37 -8.80
CA PHE A 121 8.23 -10.03 -10.10
C PHE A 121 6.97 -10.85 -10.37
N VAL A 122 6.47 -10.79 -11.60
CA VAL A 122 5.21 -11.42 -12.02
C VAL A 122 5.36 -12.13 -13.36
N LYS A 123 4.54 -13.15 -13.61
CA LYS A 123 4.39 -13.80 -14.93
C LYS A 123 2.93 -13.72 -15.38
N THR A 124 2.67 -13.16 -16.56
CA THR A 124 1.32 -12.94 -17.11
C THR A 124 0.89 -14.02 -18.12
N GLY A 125 1.84 -14.67 -18.81
CA GLY A 125 1.57 -15.70 -19.82
C GLY A 125 0.97 -17.00 -19.26
N VAL A 126 0.10 -17.67 -20.03
CA VAL A 126 -0.58 -18.92 -19.57
C VAL A 126 0.43 -20.03 -19.24
N ILE A 127 1.43 -20.21 -20.12
CA ILE A 127 2.51 -21.19 -19.98
C ILE A 127 3.43 -20.77 -18.82
N ASP A 128 3.81 -19.49 -18.77
CA ASP A 128 4.68 -18.92 -17.74
C ASP A 128 4.05 -18.94 -16.34
N ARG A 129 2.72 -18.94 -16.25
CA ARG A 129 1.99 -19.14 -14.99
C ARG A 129 1.90 -20.60 -14.58
N ARG A 130 2.24 -21.56 -15.43
CA ARG A 130 2.25 -23.00 -15.09
C ARG A 130 3.63 -23.40 -14.56
N PHE A 131 4.67 -23.04 -15.31
CA PHE A 131 6.06 -23.21 -14.87
C PHE A 131 6.36 -22.15 -13.80
N GLY A 132 7.18 -22.48 -12.79
CA GLY A 132 7.47 -21.58 -11.67
C GLY A 132 8.34 -20.38 -12.08
N PHE A 133 9.02 -19.81 -11.10
CA PHE A 133 10.14 -18.89 -11.37
C PHE A 133 11.46 -19.67 -11.29
N SER A 134 12.42 -19.31 -12.14
CA SER A 134 13.83 -19.72 -12.03
C SER A 134 14.68 -18.54 -11.53
N ALA A 135 15.92 -18.81 -11.11
CA ALA A 135 16.83 -17.77 -10.64
C ALA A 135 17.14 -16.72 -11.74
N SER A 136 17.18 -17.14 -13.02
CA SER A 136 17.40 -16.26 -14.17
C SER A 136 16.25 -15.28 -14.43
N ASP A 137 15.06 -15.54 -13.88
CA ASP A 137 13.90 -14.64 -14.04
C ASP A 137 14.05 -13.34 -13.25
N PHE A 138 15.05 -13.23 -12.36
CA PHE A 138 15.24 -12.09 -11.48
C PHE A 138 16.45 -11.26 -11.90
N LYS A 139 16.20 -10.08 -12.49
CA LYS A 139 17.23 -9.03 -12.65
C LYS A 139 17.43 -8.29 -11.32
N ILE A 140 18.03 -8.96 -10.33
CA ILE A 140 18.27 -8.39 -9.01
C ILE A 140 19.44 -7.42 -9.10
N ARG A 141 19.21 -6.15 -8.74
CA ARG A 141 20.28 -5.16 -8.62
C ARG A 141 20.42 -4.74 -7.17
N GLU A 142 21.64 -4.83 -6.66
CA GLU A 142 21.99 -4.35 -5.34
C GLU A 142 22.52 -2.94 -5.43
N ASP A 143 21.83 -2.03 -4.73
CA ASP A 143 22.19 -0.63 -4.75
C ASP A 143 22.71 -0.25 -3.35
N MET A 144 23.96 0.19 -3.29
CA MET A 144 24.46 0.94 -2.14
C MET A 144 23.88 2.34 -2.19
N VAL A 145 23.04 2.67 -1.22
CA VAL A 145 22.33 3.93 -1.16
C VAL A 145 22.91 4.80 -0.07
N THR A 146 23.28 6.03 -0.43
CA THR A 146 23.53 7.12 0.52
C THR A 146 22.36 8.11 0.46
N ALA A 147 21.67 8.26 1.58
CA ALA A 147 20.48 9.10 1.72
C ALA A 147 20.27 9.52 3.18
N ASN A 148 19.42 10.52 3.42
CA ASN A 148 19.07 10.98 4.75
C ASN A 148 17.81 10.25 5.24
N LEU A 149 17.93 9.59 6.40
CA LEU A 149 16.80 9.11 7.15
C LEU A 149 16.21 10.27 7.96
N VAL A 150 14.93 10.55 7.76
CA VAL A 150 14.24 11.68 8.40
C VAL A 150 13.19 11.14 9.37
N TYR A 151 13.32 11.48 10.65
CA TYR A 151 12.46 10.99 11.72
C TYR A 151 12.26 12.06 12.80
N LYS A 152 11.31 11.84 13.72
CA LYS A 152 11.13 12.70 14.89
C LYS A 152 11.73 12.04 16.12
N GLU A 153 12.39 12.85 16.93
CA GLU A 153 12.87 12.45 18.25
C GLU A 153 12.52 13.58 19.21
N ASN A 154 11.69 13.30 20.22
CA ASN A 154 11.17 14.29 21.17
C ASN A 154 10.46 15.48 20.49
N GLY A 155 9.77 15.23 19.38
CA GLY A 155 9.06 16.25 18.60
C GLY A 155 9.95 17.02 17.62
N GLU A 156 11.27 16.93 17.73
CA GLU A 156 12.21 17.57 16.82
C GLU A 156 12.47 16.73 15.58
N LEU A 157 12.55 17.40 14.43
CA LEU A 157 12.93 16.77 13.17
C LEU A 157 14.44 16.47 13.16
N LYS A 158 14.82 15.20 13.02
CA LYS A 158 16.20 14.76 12.89
C LYS A 158 16.46 14.24 11.49
N ARG A 159 17.63 14.56 10.94
CA ARG A 159 18.16 13.99 9.69
C ARG A 159 19.46 13.26 9.98
N LYS A 160 19.53 11.99 9.59
CA LYS A 160 20.74 11.17 9.70
C LYS A 160 21.09 10.60 8.35
N THR A 161 22.23 11.00 7.80
CA THR A 161 22.76 10.35 6.59
C THR A 161 23.13 8.91 6.91
N ILE A 162 22.58 7.99 6.12
CA ILE A 162 22.87 6.56 6.19
C ILE A 162 23.48 6.12 4.87
N LYS A 163 24.40 5.15 4.96
CA LYS A 163 24.90 4.38 3.82
C LYS A 163 24.53 2.94 4.06
N THR A 164 23.63 2.40 3.24
CA THR A 164 23.13 1.04 3.43
C THR A 164 22.84 0.36 2.11
N ARG A 165 22.90 -0.97 2.12
CA ARG A 165 22.55 -1.81 0.99
C ARG A 165 21.07 -2.12 1.09
N PHE A 166 20.32 -1.74 0.07
CA PHE A 166 18.94 -2.21 -0.05
C PHE A 166 18.93 -3.44 -0.95
N PHE A 167 18.58 -4.58 -0.34
CA PHE A 167 18.34 -5.85 -1.03
C PHE A 167 16.85 -6.23 -0.93
N GLY A 168 16.46 -7.32 -1.58
CA GLY A 168 15.13 -7.89 -1.47
C GLY A 168 14.95 -8.85 -0.29
N TYR A 169 13.81 -9.51 -0.27
CA TYR A 169 13.45 -10.52 0.72
C TYR A 169 12.59 -11.62 0.08
N PHE A 170 12.60 -12.80 0.69
CA PHE A 170 11.65 -13.87 0.38
C PHE A 170 10.40 -13.67 1.22
N LYS A 171 9.22 -13.76 0.60
CA LYS A 171 7.93 -13.62 1.27
C LYS A 171 7.26 -14.99 1.44
N SER A 172 6.52 -15.15 2.53
CA SER A 172 5.86 -16.42 2.86
C SER A 172 4.48 -16.62 2.24
N TYR A 173 3.87 -15.57 1.68
CA TYR A 173 2.42 -15.51 1.36
C TYR A 173 1.48 -15.66 2.56
N ILE A 174 2.04 -15.87 3.75
CA ILE A 174 1.32 -16.01 5.01
C ILE A 174 1.28 -14.64 5.69
N ALA A 175 0.11 -14.31 6.22
CA ALA A 175 -0.09 -13.09 6.96
C ALA A 175 -1.16 -13.25 8.04
N GLU A 176 -1.24 -12.24 8.88
CA GLU A 176 -2.26 -12.06 9.91
C GLU A 176 -2.92 -10.68 9.71
N TRP A 177 -4.18 -10.53 10.14
CA TRP A 177 -4.78 -9.20 10.24
C TRP A 177 -4.60 -8.63 11.63
N GLU A 178 -4.31 -7.34 11.64
CA GLU A 178 -4.12 -6.57 12.85
C GLU A 178 -4.99 -5.32 12.79
N PRO A 179 -5.99 -5.18 13.67
CA PRO A 179 -6.88 -4.03 13.64
C PRO A 179 -6.17 -2.76 14.11
N VAL A 180 -6.36 -1.69 13.35
CA VAL A 180 -5.88 -0.34 13.68
C VAL A 180 -6.97 0.35 14.49
N ILE A 181 -6.82 0.38 15.82
CA ILE A 181 -7.85 0.88 16.74
C ILE A 181 -7.40 2.21 17.33
N SER A 182 -8.23 3.24 17.22
CA SER A 182 -7.91 4.56 17.78
C SER A 182 -7.73 4.50 19.31
N ALA A 183 -6.68 5.14 19.81
CA ALA A 183 -6.40 5.31 21.23
C ALA A 183 -6.85 6.67 21.77
N GLU A 184 -7.38 7.55 20.93
CA GLU A 184 -7.75 8.91 21.30
C GLU A 184 -9.07 9.37 20.67
N ASN A 185 -9.59 10.50 21.14
CA ASN A 185 -10.72 11.17 20.51
C ASN A 185 -10.19 12.35 19.70
N VAL A 186 -10.58 12.46 18.43
CA VAL A 186 -10.12 13.54 17.56
C VAL A 186 -11.22 13.96 16.59
N ASP A 187 -11.42 15.26 16.46
CA ASP A 187 -12.27 15.85 15.43
C ASP A 187 -11.48 15.93 14.12
N VAL A 188 -12.12 15.51 13.04
CA VAL A 188 -11.54 15.48 11.69
C VAL A 188 -12.40 16.29 10.74
N LYS A 189 -11.73 16.93 9.78
CA LYS A 189 -12.36 17.67 8.67
C LYS A 189 -12.08 16.97 7.36
N LYS A 190 -13.02 17.00 6.42
CA LYS A 190 -12.79 16.45 5.07
C LYS A 190 -11.52 17.06 4.47
N GLY A 191 -10.63 16.19 3.98
CA GLY A 191 -9.32 16.58 3.43
C GLY A 191 -8.19 16.64 4.46
N ASP A 192 -8.48 16.58 5.77
CA ASP A 192 -7.44 16.51 6.78
C ASP A 192 -6.66 15.20 6.68
N VAL A 193 -5.34 15.30 6.64
CA VAL A 193 -4.44 14.17 6.89
C VAL A 193 -3.92 14.30 8.32
N ARG A 194 -4.16 13.31 9.16
CA ARG A 194 -3.73 13.32 10.58
C ARG A 194 -2.97 12.08 10.96
N ARG A 195 -1.99 12.27 11.85
CA ARG A 195 -1.46 11.20 12.68
C ARG A 195 -2.41 11.02 13.85
N ILE A 196 -3.00 9.84 13.96
CA ILE A 196 -3.92 9.47 15.04
C ILE A 196 -3.22 8.42 15.88
N ARG A 197 -3.15 8.63 17.19
CA ARG A 197 -2.66 7.63 18.13
C ARG A 197 -3.56 6.41 18.11
N ILE A 198 -2.95 5.24 18.02
CA ILE A 198 -3.64 3.95 18.00
C ILE A 198 -3.21 3.10 19.19
N LYS A 199 -3.97 2.05 19.47
CA LYS A 199 -3.50 0.99 20.37
C LYS A 199 -2.24 0.39 19.76
N GLU A 200 -1.18 0.31 20.56
CA GLU A 200 0.13 -0.17 20.11
C GLU A 200 0.03 -1.51 19.37
N ILE A 201 0.68 -1.59 18.23
CA ILE A 201 0.87 -2.82 17.45
C ILE A 201 2.37 -3.14 17.49
N ARG A 202 2.70 -4.29 18.08
CA ARG A 202 4.07 -4.81 18.14
C ARG A 202 4.28 -5.75 16.96
N LEU A 203 5.17 -5.36 16.06
CA LEU A 203 5.56 -6.17 14.91
C LEU A 203 6.87 -6.89 15.24
N GLN A 204 6.87 -8.19 14.97
CA GLN A 204 8.06 -9.02 15.11
C GLN A 204 9.13 -8.68 14.05
N PRO A 205 10.39 -9.08 14.27
CA PRO A 205 11.40 -9.08 13.23
C PRO A 205 10.92 -9.77 11.96
N ASN A 206 11.44 -9.33 10.82
CA ASN A 206 11.17 -9.91 9.52
C ASN A 206 9.68 -9.87 9.12
N THR A 207 8.97 -8.82 9.52
CA THR A 207 7.60 -8.55 9.06
C THR A 207 7.52 -7.26 8.27
N VAL A 208 6.61 -7.23 7.30
CA VAL A 208 6.21 -6.03 6.56
C VAL A 208 4.69 -5.88 6.64
N VAL A 209 4.19 -4.64 6.66
CA VAL A 209 2.76 -4.38 6.77
C VAL A 209 2.21 -3.81 5.47
N THR A 210 0.90 -3.94 5.27
CA THR A 210 0.16 -3.21 4.23
C THR A 210 -1.28 -3.02 4.69
N PRO A 211 -1.84 -1.81 4.67
CA PRO A 211 -3.27 -1.61 4.91
C PRO A 211 -4.12 -2.52 4.03
N LEU A 212 -5.26 -2.94 4.55
CA LEU A 212 -6.33 -3.51 3.73
C LEU A 212 -6.98 -2.36 2.97
N HIS A 213 -6.86 -2.35 1.65
CA HIS A 213 -7.39 -1.28 0.79
C HIS A 213 -8.88 -1.48 0.48
N ILE A 214 -9.66 -1.53 1.56
CA ILE A 214 -11.09 -1.28 1.55
C ILE A 214 -11.39 -0.47 2.81
N MET A 215 -11.93 0.73 2.65
CA MET A 215 -12.21 1.68 3.73
C MET A 215 -13.02 1.02 4.87
N ARG A 216 -12.49 1.09 6.11
CA ARG A 216 -13.10 0.47 7.31
C ARG A 216 -13.63 1.46 8.34
N ASN A 217 -13.60 2.76 8.02
CA ASN A 217 -14.13 3.81 8.87
C ASN A 217 -14.89 4.83 8.01
N ALA A 218 -16.13 5.17 8.37
CA ALA A 218 -16.94 6.10 7.58
C ALA A 218 -16.36 7.51 7.42
N PHE A 219 -15.45 7.92 8.29
CA PHE A 219 -14.84 9.25 8.24
C PHE A 219 -13.58 9.32 7.37
N GLY A 220 -13.02 8.19 6.93
CA GLY A 220 -11.83 8.19 6.10
C GLY A 220 -11.06 6.87 6.05
N SER A 221 -9.83 6.94 5.54
CA SER A 221 -8.98 5.77 5.31
C SER A 221 -7.62 5.88 5.99
N VAL A 222 -7.09 4.73 6.41
CA VAL A 222 -5.70 4.60 6.87
C VAL A 222 -4.81 4.47 5.64
N ILE A 223 -4.02 5.51 5.38
CA ILE A 223 -3.08 5.56 4.25
C ILE A 223 -1.81 4.78 4.57
N GLU A 224 -1.28 4.98 5.77
CA GLU A 224 -0.08 4.33 6.25
C GLU A 224 -0.09 4.25 7.77
N VAL A 225 0.85 3.51 8.35
CA VAL A 225 1.11 3.54 9.79
C VAL A 225 2.50 4.08 10.07
N ALA A 226 2.69 4.60 11.27
CA ALA A 226 3.92 5.26 11.66
C ALA A 226 4.47 4.69 12.97
N GLN A 227 5.77 4.88 13.13
CA GLN A 227 6.56 4.57 14.31
C GLN A 227 7.38 5.81 14.64
N ALA A 228 7.74 5.99 15.92
CA ALA A 228 8.56 7.11 16.35
C ALA A 228 9.89 7.20 15.57
N LYS A 229 10.59 6.07 15.44
CA LYS A 229 11.86 5.97 14.72
C LYS A 229 11.82 4.85 13.69
N PRO A 230 12.23 5.09 12.43
CA PRO A 230 12.30 4.05 11.43
C PRO A 230 13.29 2.94 11.82
N SER A 231 12.79 1.72 11.97
CA SER A 231 13.60 0.52 12.21
C SER A 231 13.86 -0.27 10.93
N LYS A 232 14.88 -1.13 10.97
CA LYS A 232 15.14 -2.13 9.92
C LYS A 232 14.09 -3.24 9.96
N VAL A 233 14.03 -4.09 8.92
CA VAL A 233 13.00 -5.14 8.89
C VAL A 233 13.28 -6.23 9.92
N GLU A 234 14.55 -6.50 10.18
CA GLU A 234 15.10 -7.50 11.08
C GLU A 234 14.94 -7.13 12.56
N GLU A 235 14.45 -5.91 12.83
CA GLU A 235 14.22 -5.38 14.16
C GLU A 235 12.72 -5.45 14.50
N GLU A 236 12.41 -5.61 15.78
CA GLU A 236 11.06 -5.37 16.29
C GLU A 236 10.63 -3.92 16.01
N LYS A 237 9.34 -3.72 15.73
CA LYS A 237 8.78 -2.38 15.47
C LYS A 237 7.59 -2.17 16.38
N LEU A 238 7.48 -0.94 16.90
CA LEU A 238 6.32 -0.48 17.63
C LEU A 238 5.59 0.53 16.76
N ILE A 239 4.37 0.19 16.36
CA ILE A 239 3.48 1.07 15.62
C ILE A 239 2.46 1.64 16.61
N ASP A 240 2.45 2.95 16.77
CA ASP A 240 1.63 3.68 17.75
C ASP A 240 0.79 4.79 17.11
N GLU A 241 0.99 5.06 15.82
CA GLU A 241 0.24 6.06 15.07
C GLU A 241 -0.25 5.51 13.71
N ALA A 242 -1.41 5.96 13.27
CA ALA A 242 -1.92 5.78 11.92
C ALA A 242 -2.00 7.12 11.19
N VAL A 243 -1.54 7.15 9.93
CA VAL A 243 -1.77 8.27 9.02
C VAL A 243 -3.15 8.08 8.39
N PHE A 244 -4.09 8.91 8.82
CA PHE A 244 -5.50 8.85 8.45
C PHE A 244 -5.86 10.04 7.55
N LEU A 245 -6.45 9.77 6.39
CA LEU A 245 -7.03 10.78 5.50
C LEU A 245 -8.53 10.82 5.71
N ALA A 246 -9.03 11.94 6.22
CA ALA A 246 -10.44 12.16 6.44
C ALA A 246 -11.16 12.52 5.13
N THR A 247 -12.27 11.85 4.87
CA THR A 247 -13.13 12.05 3.68
C THR A 247 -14.42 12.77 4.03
N LYS A 248 -14.72 12.88 5.33
CA LYS A 248 -15.89 13.56 5.88
C LYS A 248 -15.53 14.27 7.17
N ASP A 249 -16.28 15.32 7.47
CA ASP A 249 -16.27 15.93 8.79
C ASP A 249 -16.83 14.97 9.82
N GLY A 250 -16.23 14.93 11.00
CA GLY A 250 -16.74 14.09 12.06
C GLY A 250 -15.79 13.97 13.24
N LYS A 251 -16.06 12.97 14.06
CA LYS A 251 -15.30 12.69 15.28
C LYS A 251 -14.94 11.22 15.35
N ILE A 252 -13.64 10.96 15.35
CA ILE A 252 -13.08 9.65 15.66
C ILE A 252 -13.05 9.54 17.18
N GLN A 253 -13.52 8.41 17.70
CA GLN A 253 -13.55 8.16 19.14
C GLN A 253 -12.57 7.04 19.52
N LYS A 254 -12.02 7.12 20.74
CA LYS A 254 -11.14 6.08 21.30
C LYS A 254 -11.87 4.73 21.28
N GLY A 255 -11.29 3.72 20.65
CA GLY A 255 -11.88 2.40 20.42
C GLY A 255 -12.52 2.22 19.04
N ASP A 256 -12.60 3.26 18.21
CA ASP A 256 -13.06 3.14 16.83
C ASP A 256 -12.02 2.38 15.98
N LEU A 257 -12.49 1.48 15.13
CA LEU A 257 -11.68 0.83 14.11
C LEU A 257 -11.40 1.83 12.99
N LEU A 258 -10.12 2.13 12.75
CA LEU A 258 -9.69 3.01 11.67
C LEU A 258 -9.42 2.23 10.37
N GLY A 259 -8.88 1.02 10.51
CA GLY A 259 -8.40 0.20 9.41
C GLY A 259 -7.98 -1.19 9.88
N VAL A 260 -7.48 -1.99 8.94
CA VAL A 260 -6.89 -3.30 9.22
C VAL A 260 -5.56 -3.38 8.49
N LEU A 261 -4.51 -3.85 9.16
CA LEU A 261 -3.22 -4.13 8.54
C LEU A 261 -3.13 -5.61 8.20
N ASN A 262 -2.53 -5.89 7.06
CA ASN A 262 -1.99 -7.18 6.70
C ASN A 262 -0.53 -7.23 7.16
N ILE A 263 -0.17 -8.12 8.09
CA ILE A 263 1.21 -8.31 8.54
C ILE A 263 1.75 -9.56 7.84
N TYR A 264 2.67 -9.36 6.90
CA TYR A 264 3.31 -10.43 6.14
C TYR A 264 4.65 -10.80 6.73
N TYR A 265 4.94 -12.10 6.76
CA TYR A 265 6.23 -12.64 7.16
C TYR A 265 7.20 -12.73 5.98
N THR A 266 8.45 -12.40 6.26
CA THR A 266 9.52 -12.23 5.28
C THR A 266 10.81 -12.87 5.77
N ALA A 267 11.78 -13.04 4.88
CA ALA A 267 13.11 -13.53 5.23
C ALA A 267 14.18 -12.85 4.38
N ILE A 268 15.19 -12.30 5.05
CA ILE A 268 16.43 -11.74 4.45
C ILE A 268 17.62 -12.67 4.77
N GLY A 269 17.39 -13.79 5.46
CA GLY A 269 18.39 -14.76 5.89
C GLY A 269 17.76 -15.89 6.71
N LYS A 270 18.43 -16.34 7.78
CA LYS A 270 17.84 -17.30 8.74
C LYS A 270 16.62 -16.65 9.40
N PHE A 271 15.44 -17.22 9.15
CA PHE A 271 14.19 -16.82 9.77
C PHE A 271 13.74 -17.91 10.74
N GLU A 272 13.49 -17.51 11.97
CA GLU A 272 12.91 -18.36 13.01
C GLU A 272 11.56 -17.74 13.40
N PRO A 273 10.43 -18.40 13.09
CA PRO A 273 9.12 -17.88 13.42
C PRO A 273 8.95 -17.87 14.93
N LYS A 274 8.71 -16.68 15.50
CA LYS A 274 8.37 -16.53 16.90
C LYS A 274 6.84 -16.44 17.02
N MET A 275 6.19 -17.40 17.65
CA MET A 275 4.77 -17.27 17.90
C MET A 275 4.54 -16.37 19.12
N THR A 276 3.66 -15.39 18.96
CA THR A 276 3.18 -14.57 20.08
C THR A 276 1.68 -14.79 20.19
N PRO A 277 1.17 -15.29 21.34
CA PRO A 277 -0.26 -15.38 21.56
C PRO A 277 -0.91 -14.02 21.30
N LYS A 278 -2.04 -14.02 20.61
CA LYS A 278 -2.84 -12.82 20.39
C LYS A 278 -4.16 -12.93 21.12
N GLU A 279 -4.53 -11.84 21.77
CA GLU A 279 -5.81 -11.71 22.45
C GLU A 279 -6.87 -11.16 21.50
N GLU A 280 -8.14 -11.47 21.80
CA GLU A 280 -9.26 -10.85 21.13
C GLU A 280 -9.30 -9.34 21.44
N LYS A 281 -9.63 -8.53 20.43
CA LYS A 281 -9.64 -7.07 20.56
C LYS A 281 -11.03 -6.53 20.37
N PHE A 282 -11.53 -5.77 21.33
CA PHE A 282 -12.74 -4.97 21.13
C PHE A 282 -12.45 -3.73 20.30
N ALA A 283 -13.27 -3.50 19.28
CA ALA A 283 -13.30 -2.28 18.47
C ALA A 283 -14.74 -1.90 18.09
N ARG A 284 -14.95 -0.64 17.71
CA ARG A 284 -16.21 -0.19 17.12
C ARG A 284 -16.03 0.04 15.62
N LEU A 285 -16.75 -0.72 14.81
CA LEU A 285 -16.85 -0.43 13.38
C LEU A 285 -17.67 0.82 13.18
N VAL A 286 -17.10 1.81 12.50
CA VAL A 286 -17.76 3.06 12.15
C VAL A 286 -18.14 2.99 10.68
N TYR A 287 -19.42 2.95 10.37
CA TYR A 287 -19.92 2.82 9.00
C TYR A 287 -21.10 3.74 8.75
N GLU A 288 -21.41 3.97 7.48
CA GLU A 288 -22.52 4.81 7.07
C GLU A 288 -23.64 3.97 6.47
N LYS A 289 -24.87 4.24 6.91
CA LYS A 289 -26.06 3.62 6.35
C LYS A 289 -27.16 4.66 6.22
N SER A 290 -27.71 4.81 5.02
CA SER A 290 -28.78 5.79 4.73
C SER A 290 -28.42 7.22 5.17
N GLY A 291 -27.18 7.64 4.94
CA GLY A 291 -26.67 8.99 5.27
C GLY A 291 -26.40 9.23 6.76
N ARG A 292 -26.51 8.20 7.61
CA ARG A 292 -26.25 8.29 9.05
C ARG A 292 -25.05 7.45 9.44
N ILE A 293 -24.27 7.95 10.40
CA ILE A 293 -23.10 7.24 10.94
C ILE A 293 -23.52 6.34 12.11
N PHE A 294 -23.14 5.07 12.03
CA PHE A 294 -23.34 4.07 13.06
C PHE A 294 -22.01 3.64 13.66
N ARG A 295 -22.04 3.25 14.94
CA ARG A 295 -20.92 2.60 15.63
C ARG A 295 -21.41 1.27 16.18
N SER A 296 -20.87 0.18 15.67
CA SER A 296 -21.20 -1.17 16.15
C SER A 296 -20.00 -1.80 16.83
N GLY A 297 -20.16 -2.17 18.10
CA GLY A 297 -19.13 -2.88 18.85
C GLY A 297 -18.94 -4.30 18.33
N MET A 298 -17.68 -4.72 18.19
CA MET A 298 -17.34 -6.07 17.77
C MET A 298 -16.11 -6.57 18.52
N LEU A 299 -16.10 -7.86 18.77
CA LEU A 299 -14.96 -8.59 19.30
C LEU A 299 -14.21 -9.20 18.11
N LEU A 300 -12.99 -8.73 17.88
CA LEU A 300 -12.14 -9.13 16.77
C LEU A 300 -11.23 -10.26 17.24
N LYS A 301 -11.48 -11.45 16.70
CA LYS A 301 -10.61 -12.60 16.92
C LYS A 301 -9.38 -12.47 16.01
N PRO A 302 -8.18 -12.80 16.49
CA PRO A 302 -7.02 -12.95 15.62
C PRO A 302 -7.27 -14.10 14.64
N PHE A 303 -6.84 -13.93 13.39
CA PHE A 303 -6.84 -15.00 12.40
C PHE A 303 -5.64 -14.82 11.47
N ALA A 304 -5.23 -15.94 10.91
CA ALA A 304 -4.19 -16.02 9.91
C ALA A 304 -4.83 -16.18 8.53
N TYR A 305 -4.11 -15.79 7.49
CA TYR A 305 -4.49 -16.14 6.14
C TYR A 305 -3.28 -16.41 5.27
N ARG A 306 -3.49 -17.26 4.26
CA ARG A 306 -2.51 -17.58 3.24
C ARG A 306 -2.99 -17.11 1.89
N ARG A 307 -2.15 -16.36 1.20
CA ARG A 307 -2.46 -15.81 -0.13
C ARG A 307 -2.06 -16.79 -1.23
N LYS A 308 -2.95 -17.02 -2.19
CA LYS A 308 -2.59 -17.80 -3.38
C LYS A 308 -1.56 -17.01 -4.23
N PRO A 309 -0.58 -17.69 -4.84
CA PRO A 309 0.43 -17.01 -5.67
C PRO A 309 -0.13 -16.53 -7.02
N ILE A 310 -1.30 -17.02 -7.43
CA ILE A 310 -2.03 -16.59 -8.64
C ILE A 310 -3.05 -15.53 -8.24
N SER A 311 -3.03 -14.41 -8.96
CA SER A 311 -3.84 -13.22 -8.70
C SER A 311 -4.36 -12.65 -10.01
N ARG A 312 -5.20 -11.62 -9.96
CA ARG A 312 -5.69 -10.92 -11.16
C ARG A 312 -5.67 -9.40 -10.99
N TRP A 313 -5.52 -8.69 -12.10
CA TRP A 313 -5.72 -7.25 -12.16
C TRP A 313 -7.16 -6.93 -12.55
N GLU A 314 -7.77 -6.00 -11.82
CA GLU A 314 -9.06 -5.43 -12.17
C GLU A 314 -8.89 -3.93 -12.42
N PRO A 315 -9.24 -3.42 -13.62
CA PRO A 315 -9.23 -1.99 -13.89
C PRO A 315 -10.42 -1.30 -13.21
N LEU A 316 -10.16 -0.12 -12.65
CA LEU A 316 -11.15 0.77 -12.05
C LEU A 316 -11.52 1.85 -13.07
N VAL A 317 -12.72 1.78 -13.64
CA VAL A 317 -13.16 2.64 -14.75
C VAL A 317 -14.27 3.56 -14.26
N SER A 318 -14.13 4.87 -14.47
CA SER A 318 -15.13 5.86 -14.03
C SER A 318 -16.47 5.68 -14.74
N THR A 319 -17.57 5.82 -14.00
CA THR A 319 -18.93 5.90 -14.57
C THR A 319 -19.49 7.32 -14.64
N GLU A 320 -18.75 8.30 -14.12
CA GLU A 320 -19.17 9.69 -14.00
C GLU A 320 -18.14 10.68 -14.56
N ASP A 321 -18.60 11.90 -14.77
CA ASP A 321 -17.77 13.06 -15.05
C ASP A 321 -17.62 13.90 -13.79
N LEU A 322 -16.39 14.21 -13.39
CA LEU A 322 -16.10 14.93 -12.15
C LEU A 322 -14.99 15.95 -12.35
N THR A 323 -15.24 17.20 -11.93
CA THR A 323 -14.17 18.22 -11.84
C THR A 323 -13.34 17.98 -10.59
N LEU A 324 -12.03 18.01 -10.76
CA LEU A 324 -11.06 17.77 -9.71
C LEU A 324 -10.35 19.05 -9.33
N LYS A 325 -10.12 19.20 -8.03
CA LYS A 325 -9.23 20.19 -7.46
C LYS A 325 -8.14 19.51 -6.67
N LYS A 326 -6.88 19.91 -6.92
CA LYS A 326 -5.70 19.34 -6.29
C LYS A 326 -5.82 19.35 -4.76
N GLY A 327 -5.56 18.21 -4.14
CA GLY A 327 -5.62 18.02 -2.69
C GLY A 327 -7.03 17.86 -2.12
N GLU A 328 -8.08 18.05 -2.91
CA GLU A 328 -9.45 17.78 -2.48
C GLU A 328 -9.82 16.33 -2.81
N VAL A 329 -9.80 15.47 -1.79
CA VAL A 329 -10.14 14.05 -1.95
C VAL A 329 -11.58 13.87 -2.47
N ALA A 330 -11.73 12.98 -3.44
CA ALA A 330 -12.99 12.69 -4.11
C ALA A 330 -13.40 11.22 -3.94
N GLU A 331 -14.69 10.99 -3.71
CA GLU A 331 -15.31 9.69 -3.98
C GLU A 331 -15.69 9.70 -5.46
N VAL A 332 -15.23 8.69 -6.21
CA VAL A 332 -15.50 8.57 -7.65
C VAL A 332 -16.21 7.24 -7.90
N GLU A 333 -17.37 7.29 -8.55
CA GLU A 333 -18.13 6.16 -9.02
C GLU A 333 -17.39 5.42 -10.13
N ILE A 334 -17.40 4.10 -10.02
CA ILE A 334 -16.75 3.20 -10.97
C ILE A 334 -17.71 2.12 -11.45
N GLU A 335 -17.37 1.54 -12.59
CA GLU A 335 -18.02 0.32 -13.06
C GLU A 335 -17.91 -0.76 -11.96
N PRO A 336 -19.01 -1.44 -11.59
CA PRO A 336 -19.02 -2.35 -10.46
C PRO A 336 -17.95 -3.46 -10.57
N VAL A 337 -17.08 -3.55 -9.56
CA VAL A 337 -16.09 -4.62 -9.43
C VAL A 337 -16.61 -5.67 -8.45
N LYS A 338 -16.86 -6.89 -8.95
CA LYS A 338 -17.28 -8.02 -8.13
C LYS A 338 -16.06 -8.72 -7.53
N LEU A 339 -16.00 -8.71 -6.20
CA LEU A 339 -14.99 -9.43 -5.42
C LEU A 339 -15.60 -10.71 -4.88
N GLU A 340 -14.97 -11.84 -5.19
CA GLU A 340 -15.37 -13.16 -4.69
C GLU A 340 -15.15 -13.24 -3.16
N GLU A 341 -15.76 -14.23 -2.52
CA GLU A 341 -15.47 -14.57 -1.13
C GLU A 341 -13.98 -14.84 -0.95
N ASN A 342 -13.46 -14.52 0.24
CA ASN A 342 -12.06 -14.73 0.58
C ASN A 342 -11.09 -14.04 -0.40
N THR A 343 -11.39 -12.79 -0.74
CA THR A 343 -10.50 -11.96 -1.53
C THR A 343 -10.04 -10.70 -0.79
N ILE A 344 -8.79 -10.34 -1.01
CA ILE A 344 -8.21 -9.06 -0.57
C ILE A 344 -7.66 -8.30 -1.78
N VAL A 345 -7.58 -6.98 -1.65
CA VAL A 345 -7.25 -6.09 -2.76
C VAL A 345 -6.15 -5.11 -2.40
N TYR A 346 -5.34 -4.74 -3.39
CA TYR A 346 -4.29 -3.73 -3.28
C TYR A 346 -4.21 -2.91 -4.56
N PRO A 347 -4.35 -1.58 -4.53
CA PRO A 347 -4.04 -0.72 -5.67
C PRO A 347 -2.63 -0.98 -6.19
N LEU A 348 -2.47 -0.95 -7.52
CA LEU A 348 -1.15 -0.85 -8.11
C LEU A 348 -0.58 0.53 -7.78
N TYR A 349 0.62 0.53 -7.25
CA TYR A 349 1.27 1.73 -6.76
C TYR A 349 2.10 2.37 -7.87
N ILE A 350 1.37 2.78 -8.91
CA ILE A 350 1.88 3.60 -9.99
C ILE A 350 0.70 4.40 -10.57
N MET A 351 0.88 5.70 -10.77
CA MET A 351 -0.20 6.58 -11.21
C MET A 351 -0.69 6.17 -12.61
N ARG A 352 -2.00 5.95 -12.76
CA ARG A 352 -2.64 5.52 -14.03
C ARG A 352 -3.66 6.50 -14.58
N HIS A 353 -3.90 7.61 -13.88
CA HIS A 353 -4.71 8.72 -14.35
C HIS A 353 -3.92 10.02 -14.23
N ALA A 354 -3.94 10.88 -15.26
CA ALA A 354 -3.13 12.09 -15.31
C ALA A 354 -3.32 13.00 -14.09
N TYR A 355 -4.55 13.07 -13.57
CA TYR A 355 -4.90 14.04 -12.53
C TYR A 355 -4.78 13.51 -11.10
N GLY A 356 -4.46 12.24 -10.87
CA GLY A 356 -4.37 11.71 -9.51
C GLY A 356 -4.30 10.19 -9.38
N THR A 357 -4.48 9.72 -8.16
CA THR A 357 -4.30 8.32 -7.79
C THR A 357 -5.46 7.78 -6.94
N VAL A 358 -5.68 6.47 -7.02
CA VAL A 358 -6.63 5.74 -6.18
C VAL A 358 -5.94 5.36 -4.87
N LEU A 359 -6.46 5.86 -3.75
CA LEU A 359 -5.93 5.55 -2.41
C LEU A 359 -6.56 4.29 -1.82
N ASP A 360 -7.87 4.14 -2.02
CA ASP A 360 -8.65 3.11 -1.35
C ASP A 360 -9.93 2.77 -2.13
N LEU A 361 -10.52 1.60 -1.84
CA LEU A 361 -11.84 1.23 -2.32
C LEU A 361 -12.90 1.59 -1.27
N ILE A 362 -14.08 2.00 -1.71
CA ILE A 362 -15.16 2.39 -0.81
C ILE A 362 -16.22 1.30 -0.77
N GLU A 363 -16.47 0.79 0.44
CA GLU A 363 -17.57 -0.11 0.77
C GLU A 363 -18.40 0.56 1.88
N LYS A 364 -19.58 1.08 1.53
CA LYS A 364 -20.41 1.87 2.47
C LYS A 364 -20.85 1.07 3.70
N GLU A 365 -21.13 -0.21 3.50
CA GLU A 365 -21.42 -1.19 4.56
C GLU A 365 -20.32 -2.26 4.57
N PRO A 366 -19.21 -2.06 5.33
CA PRO A 366 -18.07 -2.98 5.36
C PRO A 366 -18.48 -4.42 5.67
N ALA A 367 -18.28 -5.33 4.71
CA ALA A 367 -18.53 -6.75 4.89
C ALA A 367 -17.26 -7.51 5.28
N LYS A 368 -17.45 -8.64 5.97
CA LYS A 368 -16.35 -9.56 6.29
C LYS A 368 -15.75 -10.17 5.02
N VAL A 369 -14.51 -10.62 5.06
CA VAL A 369 -13.78 -11.13 3.87
C VAL A 369 -14.48 -12.32 3.22
N GLU A 370 -15.13 -13.15 4.03
CA GLU A 370 -15.79 -14.40 3.67
C GLU A 370 -17.04 -14.15 2.84
N ASN A 371 -17.53 -12.91 2.80
CA ASN A 371 -18.68 -12.52 2.00
C ASN A 371 -18.22 -11.95 0.66
N GLN A 372 -18.97 -12.27 -0.39
CA GLN A 372 -18.87 -11.61 -1.69
C GLN A 372 -19.16 -10.10 -1.55
N LYS A 373 -18.44 -9.27 -2.31
CA LYS A 373 -18.61 -7.81 -2.28
C LYS A 373 -18.71 -7.25 -3.69
N THR A 374 -19.37 -6.10 -3.80
CA THR A 374 -19.38 -5.31 -5.03
C THR A 374 -18.91 -3.89 -4.71
N ILE A 375 -17.76 -3.51 -5.25
CA ILE A 375 -17.21 -2.17 -5.11
C ILE A 375 -17.75 -1.32 -6.25
N LYS A 376 -18.27 -0.13 -5.92
CA LYS A 376 -18.87 0.81 -6.89
C LYS A 376 -18.27 2.21 -6.83
N SER A 377 -17.44 2.50 -5.85
CA SER A 377 -16.73 3.76 -5.77
C SER A 377 -15.34 3.57 -5.18
N VAL A 378 -14.47 4.54 -5.47
CA VAL A 378 -13.09 4.57 -5.01
C VAL A 378 -12.78 5.91 -4.37
N LEU A 379 -11.83 5.91 -3.46
CA LEU A 379 -11.26 7.13 -2.92
C LEU A 379 -10.12 7.59 -3.83
N PHE A 380 -10.29 8.74 -4.47
CA PHE A 380 -9.35 9.31 -5.41
C PHE A 380 -8.71 10.58 -4.82
N MET A 381 -7.38 10.69 -4.91
CA MET A 381 -6.62 11.87 -4.50
C MET A 381 -6.12 12.63 -5.73
N PRO A 382 -6.70 13.80 -6.03
CA PRO A 382 -6.21 14.66 -7.11
C PRO A 382 -4.85 15.26 -6.76
N VAL A 383 -3.92 15.14 -7.69
CA VAL A 383 -2.56 15.72 -7.61
C VAL A 383 -2.38 16.90 -8.56
N PHE A 384 -3.36 17.09 -9.46
CA PHE A 384 -3.55 18.24 -10.33
C PHE A 384 -5.02 18.65 -10.32
N ASP A 385 -5.29 19.92 -10.63
CA ASP A 385 -6.63 20.33 -11.06
C ASP A 385 -6.92 19.71 -12.42
N GLY A 386 -8.18 19.38 -12.69
CA GLY A 386 -8.56 18.76 -13.96
C GLY A 386 -9.94 18.14 -13.93
N GLU A 387 -10.11 17.08 -14.71
CA GLU A 387 -11.39 16.40 -14.83
C GLU A 387 -11.21 14.89 -15.02
N ILE A 388 -12.11 14.13 -14.42
CA ILE A 388 -12.36 12.73 -14.77
C ILE A 388 -13.56 12.73 -15.72
N LYS A 389 -13.49 11.92 -16.77
CA LYS A 389 -14.62 11.60 -17.64
C LYS A 389 -15.03 10.14 -17.50
N LYS A 390 -16.30 9.89 -17.76
CA LYS A 390 -16.87 8.55 -17.89
C LYS A 390 -16.07 7.71 -18.89
N GLY A 391 -15.77 6.46 -18.50
CA GLY A 391 -15.02 5.50 -19.32
C GLY A 391 -13.50 5.61 -19.21
N GLN A 392 -12.97 6.55 -18.40
CA GLN A 392 -11.55 6.68 -18.12
C GLN A 392 -11.08 5.73 -17.02
N LEU A 393 -9.87 5.20 -17.17
CA LEU A 393 -9.17 4.38 -16.18
C LEU A 393 -8.67 5.27 -15.03
N LEU A 394 -9.14 5.02 -13.81
CA LEU A 394 -8.67 5.71 -12.61
C LEU A 394 -7.43 5.04 -12.00
N GLY A 395 -7.39 3.71 -12.08
CA GLY A 395 -6.39 2.88 -11.43
C GLY A 395 -6.60 1.40 -11.73
N VAL A 396 -5.72 0.57 -11.20
CA VAL A 396 -5.82 -0.89 -11.33
C VAL A 396 -5.58 -1.48 -9.95
N ILE A 397 -6.37 -2.48 -9.57
CA ILE A 397 -6.18 -3.20 -8.32
C ILE A 397 -5.69 -4.62 -8.59
N ASN A 398 -4.86 -5.11 -7.69
CA ASN A 398 -4.54 -6.52 -7.55
C ASN A 398 -5.64 -7.17 -6.71
N VAL A 399 -6.25 -8.25 -7.21
CA VAL A 399 -7.22 -9.06 -6.47
C VAL A 399 -6.58 -10.42 -6.16
N TYR A 400 -6.50 -10.70 -4.87
CA TYR A 400 -5.84 -11.88 -4.32
C TYR A 400 -6.87 -12.79 -3.68
N ASN A 401 -6.81 -14.08 -3.99
CA ASN A 401 -7.53 -15.10 -3.25
C ASN A 401 -6.75 -15.46 -1.99
N VAL A 402 -7.45 -15.57 -0.87
CA VAL A 402 -6.89 -15.96 0.42
C VAL A 402 -7.61 -17.18 0.98
N GLU A 403 -6.90 -17.91 1.82
CA GLU A 403 -7.42 -18.97 2.69
C GLU A 403 -7.30 -18.46 4.11
N VAL A 404 -8.42 -18.37 4.82
CA VAL A 404 -8.48 -17.77 6.17
C VAL A 404 -8.63 -18.90 7.17
N GLU A 405 -7.81 -18.88 8.21
CA GLU A 405 -7.77 -19.91 9.26
C GLU A 405 -7.65 -19.27 10.65
N PRO A 406 -8.02 -19.99 11.72
CA PRO A 406 -7.72 -19.56 13.08
C PRO A 406 -6.24 -19.24 13.28
N TYR A 407 -5.95 -18.33 14.21
CA TYR A 407 -4.59 -17.80 14.44
C TYR A 407 -3.56 -18.89 14.76
N GLU A 408 -4.00 -19.95 15.42
CA GLU A 408 -3.17 -21.07 15.87
C GLU A 408 -2.49 -21.79 14.70
N VAL A 409 -3.14 -21.78 13.52
CA VAL A 409 -2.63 -22.40 12.28
C VAL A 409 -1.41 -21.67 11.72
N LEU A 410 -1.22 -20.39 12.08
CA LEU A 410 -0.10 -19.57 11.62
C LEU A 410 1.26 -20.23 11.86
N SER A 411 1.43 -20.83 13.05
CA SER A 411 2.68 -21.48 13.47
C SER A 411 3.06 -22.62 12.52
N LYS A 412 2.08 -23.46 12.18
CA LYS A 412 2.23 -24.58 11.25
C LYS A 412 2.64 -24.08 9.87
N TRP A 413 1.92 -23.10 9.32
CA TRP A 413 2.22 -22.55 8.00
C TRP A 413 3.61 -21.90 7.93
N LEU A 414 4.02 -21.16 8.96
CA LEU A 414 5.34 -20.54 8.97
C LEU A 414 6.46 -21.59 9.07
N ASN A 415 6.28 -22.64 9.86
CA ASN A 415 7.23 -23.75 9.94
C ASN A 415 7.35 -24.49 8.60
N GLU A 416 6.22 -24.78 7.93
CA GLU A 416 6.21 -25.38 6.59
C GLU A 416 7.00 -24.52 5.60
N TRP A 417 6.77 -23.20 5.60
CA TRP A 417 7.48 -22.27 4.72
C TRP A 417 8.99 -22.21 4.99
N VAL A 418 9.42 -22.25 6.26
CA VAL A 418 10.84 -22.30 6.62
C VAL A 418 11.51 -23.56 6.09
N GLU A 419 10.87 -24.72 6.22
CA GLU A 419 11.39 -25.98 5.71
C GLU A 419 11.47 -26.00 4.17
N GLU A 420 10.50 -25.40 3.49
CA GLU A 420 10.56 -25.21 2.03
C GLU A 420 11.75 -24.32 1.62
N MET A 421 11.98 -23.22 2.33
CA MET A 421 13.12 -22.36 2.07
C MET A 421 14.46 -23.09 2.29
N LYS A 422 14.62 -23.82 3.40
CA LYS A 422 15.85 -24.60 3.65
C LYS A 422 16.17 -25.56 2.51
N LYS A 423 15.18 -26.32 2.05
CA LYS A 423 15.34 -27.24 0.91
C LYS A 423 15.75 -26.50 -0.38
N ALA A 424 15.18 -25.33 -0.63
CA ALA A 424 15.53 -24.52 -1.80
C ALA A 424 16.96 -23.96 -1.74
N PHE A 425 17.45 -23.59 -0.55
CA PHE A 425 18.82 -23.08 -0.36
C PHE A 425 19.88 -24.19 -0.32
N GLU A 426 19.56 -25.37 0.24
CA GLU A 426 20.50 -26.51 0.31
C GLU A 426 20.58 -27.30 -1.01
N GLY A 427 19.47 -27.38 -1.77
CA GLY A 427 19.41 -28.10 -3.05
C GLY A 427 20.08 -27.39 -4.23
N GLY A 428 20.48 -26.12 -4.08
CA GLY A 428 21.16 -25.32 -5.12
C GLY A 428 22.69 -25.40 -5.11
N SER A 429 23.27 -26.26 -4.27
CA SER A 429 24.72 -26.46 -4.12
C SER A 429 25.21 -27.81 -4.69
N LYS A 430 24.67 -28.23 -5.83
CA LYS A 430 25.21 -29.36 -6.62
C LYS A 430 25.52 -28.95 -8.03
#